data_AF-A0A7S0ZRC0-F1
#
_entry.id   AF-A0A7S0ZRC0-F1
#
_cell.length_a   1.000
_cell.length_b   1.000
_cell.length_c   1.000
_cell.angle_alpha   90.00
_cell.angle_beta   90.00
_cell.angle_gamma   90.00
#
_symmetry.space_group_name_H-M   'P 1'
#
loop_
_entity.id
_entity.type
_entity.pdbx_description
1 polymer ?
#
loop_
_entity_poly.entity_id
_entity_poly.type
_entity_poly.pdbx_seq_one_letter_code
_entity_poly.pdbx_strand_id
1 'polypeptide(L)'
;RCCALEHNGRERCDRERLRTPILGIYAQYCRRIVSDQSDEAKLGITHLLSSEGIEQDKERMFPRFFEFVTTLDDLTTSVQIRELFGPLPEMVEERIRVSLAAHNDL
;
A
#
# COMPACT_ATOMS: atom_id res chain seq x y z
N ARG A 1 -1.79 11.51 -18.37
CA ARG A 1 -2.73 12.12 -17.38
C ARG A 1 -2.77 11.22 -16.15
N CYS A 2 -2.48 11.71 -14.94
CA CYS A 2 -2.42 10.85 -13.75
C CYS A 2 -3.55 11.03 -12.72
N CYS A 3 -4.40 12.06 -12.83
CA CYS A 3 -5.66 12.16 -12.09
C CYS A 3 -6.63 13.15 -12.76
N ALA A 4 -7.94 12.99 -12.50
CA ALA A 4 -9.01 13.78 -13.10
C ALA A 4 -9.03 15.26 -12.67
N LEU A 5 -8.27 15.63 -11.63
CA LEU A 5 -8.26 16.96 -11.02
C LEU A 5 -7.29 17.95 -11.68
N GLU A 6 -6.59 17.56 -12.75
CA GLU A 6 -5.66 18.40 -13.54
C GLU A 6 -4.91 19.44 -12.68
N HIS A 7 -4.02 18.98 -11.81
CA HIS A 7 -3.29 19.86 -10.90
C HIS A 7 -2.47 20.91 -11.66
N ASN A 8 -2.99 22.14 -11.74
CA ASN A 8 -2.29 23.26 -12.36
C ASN A 8 -0.93 23.48 -11.71
N GLY A 9 0.12 23.52 -12.54
CA GLY A 9 1.50 23.76 -12.11
C GLY A 9 2.23 22.53 -11.51
N ARG A 10 1.65 21.32 -11.54
CA ARG A 10 2.33 20.09 -11.11
C ARG A 10 2.14 18.98 -12.14
N GLU A 11 3.23 18.44 -12.67
CA GLU A 11 3.19 17.40 -13.71
C GLU A 11 2.57 16.07 -13.22
N ARG A 12 2.56 15.82 -11.90
CA ARG A 12 2.02 14.59 -11.30
C ARG A 12 1.19 14.89 -10.04
N CYS A 13 0.04 14.22 -9.92
CA CYS A 13 -0.75 14.09 -8.69
C CYS A 13 0.18 13.72 -7.53
N ASP A 14 -0.02 14.38 -6.40
CA ASP A 14 0.67 14.07 -5.14
C ASP A 14 0.25 12.67 -4.66
N ARG A 15 0.97 11.65 -5.12
CA ARG A 15 0.73 10.23 -4.78
C ARG A 15 0.82 10.01 -3.27
N GLU A 16 1.57 10.85 -2.56
CA GLU A 16 1.74 10.77 -1.10
C GLU A 16 0.40 11.00 -0.39
N ARG A 17 -0.48 11.86 -0.94
CA ARG A 17 -1.85 12.05 -0.41
C ARG A 17 -2.75 10.82 -0.55
N LEU A 18 -2.52 9.99 -1.57
CA LEU A 18 -3.29 8.75 -1.79
C LEU A 18 -2.81 7.59 -0.92
N ARG A 19 -1.66 7.73 -0.25
CA ARG A 19 -1.07 6.68 0.58
C ARG A 19 -2.04 6.18 1.66
N THR A 20 -2.56 7.09 2.48
CA THR A 20 -3.47 6.74 3.58
C THR A 20 -4.76 6.06 3.10
N PRO A 21 -5.51 6.61 2.12
CA PRO A 21 -6.72 5.93 1.66
C PRO A 21 -6.43 4.57 1.01
N ILE A 22 -5.33 4.42 0.26
CA ILE A 22 -4.93 3.13 -0.33
C ILE A 22 -4.64 2.10 0.77
N LEU A 23 -3.88 2.46 1.80
CA LEU A 23 -3.61 1.58 2.95
C LEU A 23 -4.89 1.23 3.72
N GLY A 24 -5.84 2.16 3.82
CA GLY A 24 -7.13 1.92 4.45
C GLY A 24 -7.96 0.86 3.70
N ILE A 25 -8.03 0.95 2.37
CA ILE A 25 -8.70 -0.05 1.52
C ILE A 25 -8.01 -1.40 1.65
N TYR A 26 -6.67 -1.41 1.62
CA TYR A 26 -5.89 -2.63 1.79
C TYR A 26 -6.14 -3.31 3.14
N ALA A 27 -6.16 -2.53 4.24
CA ALA A 27 -6.47 -3.05 5.56
C ALA A 27 -7.89 -3.66 5.63
N GLN A 28 -8.88 -3.07 4.95
CA GLN A 28 -10.22 -3.63 4.86
C GLN A 28 -10.25 -4.95 4.08
N TYR A 29 -9.53 -5.01 2.95
CA TYR A 29 -9.38 -6.22 2.16
C TYR A 29 -8.76 -7.36 2.98
N CYS A 30 -7.64 -7.09 3.67
CA CYS A 30 -7.00 -8.06 4.55
C CYS A 30 -7.97 -8.57 5.64
N ARG A 31 -8.71 -7.68 6.32
CA ARG A 31 -9.69 -8.08 7.34
C ARG A 31 -10.82 -8.95 6.76
N ARG A 32 -11.30 -8.65 5.55
CA ARG A 32 -12.33 -9.46 4.89
C ARG A 32 -11.86 -10.86 4.59
N ILE A 33 -10.65 -11.02 4.05
CA ILE A 33 -10.05 -12.34 3.81
C ILE A 33 -10.03 -13.17 5.09
N VAL A 34 -9.66 -12.53 6.22
CA VAL A 34 -9.62 -13.25 7.49
C VAL A 34 -11.02 -13.61 8.01
N SER A 35 -11.98 -12.69 7.90
CA SER A 35 -13.33 -12.91 8.43
C SER A 35 -14.13 -13.97 7.65
N ASP A 36 -13.80 -14.22 6.38
CA ASP A 36 -14.53 -15.16 5.51
C ASP A 36 -14.04 -16.62 5.65
N GLN A 37 -12.93 -16.86 6.36
CA GLN A 37 -12.37 -18.21 6.54
C GLN A 37 -12.54 -18.66 7.99
N SER A 38 -13.55 -19.51 8.25
CA SER A 38 -13.74 -20.20 9.52
C SER A 38 -12.72 -21.34 9.70
N ASP A 39 -12.12 -21.41 10.88
CA ASP A 39 -11.36 -22.49 11.53
C ASP A 39 -10.07 -23.08 10.90
N GLU A 40 -9.81 -22.95 9.59
CA GLU A 40 -8.50 -23.32 8.99
C GLU A 40 -7.51 -22.13 8.86
N ALA A 41 -7.92 -20.96 9.34
CA ALA A 41 -7.38 -19.64 8.96
C ALA A 41 -5.98 -19.25 9.47
N LYS A 42 -5.34 -20.03 10.36
CA LYS A 42 -3.99 -19.68 10.87
C LYS A 42 -2.87 -19.94 9.87
N LEU A 43 -3.04 -20.87 8.92
CA LEU A 43 -2.06 -21.17 7.86
C LEU A 43 -2.38 -20.48 6.53
N GLY A 44 -3.66 -20.18 6.27
CA GLY A 44 -4.12 -19.62 4.99
C GLY A 44 -3.64 -18.20 4.70
N ILE A 45 -3.54 -17.33 5.70
CA ILE A 45 -3.04 -15.94 5.52
C ILE A 45 -1.57 -15.94 5.10
N THR A 46 -0.75 -16.78 5.74
CA THR A 46 0.66 -16.95 5.36
C THR A 46 0.77 -17.49 3.94
N HIS A 47 -0.09 -18.44 3.55
CA HIS A 47 -0.04 -19.08 2.23
C HIS A 47 -0.60 -18.21 1.08
N LEU A 48 -1.59 -17.35 1.35
CA LEU A 48 -2.11 -16.37 0.39
C LEU A 48 -1.11 -15.22 0.20
N LEU A 49 -0.55 -14.68 1.28
CA LEU A 49 0.44 -13.59 1.20
C LEU A 49 1.82 -14.06 0.72
N SER A 50 2.21 -15.32 0.97
CA SER A 50 3.46 -15.89 0.46
C SER A 50 3.36 -16.47 -0.96
N SER A 51 2.22 -16.39 -1.64
CA SER A 51 2.17 -16.81 -3.04
C SER A 51 2.96 -15.81 -3.90
N GLU A 52 3.95 -16.28 -4.66
CA GLU A 52 4.87 -15.44 -5.45
C GLU A 52 4.15 -14.46 -6.39
N GLY A 53 2.92 -14.79 -6.83
CA GLY A 53 2.08 -13.90 -7.63
C GLY A 53 1.58 -12.67 -6.86
N ILE A 54 1.23 -12.82 -5.58
CA ILE A 54 0.75 -11.71 -4.74
C ILE A 54 1.89 -10.77 -4.35
N GLU A 55 3.10 -11.28 -4.13
CA GLU A 55 4.25 -10.42 -3.83
C GLU A 55 4.68 -9.55 -5.03
N GLN A 56 4.62 -10.08 -6.26
CA GLN A 56 4.85 -9.26 -7.46
C GLN A 56 3.75 -8.21 -7.68
N ASP A 57 2.49 -8.58 -7.45
CA ASP A 57 1.38 -7.63 -7.52
C ASP A 57 1.44 -6.60 -6.38
N LYS A 58 1.95 -6.98 -5.20
CA LYS A 58 2.15 -6.07 -4.06
C LYS A 58 3.18 -4.99 -4.35
N GLU A 59 4.36 -5.31 -4.89
CA GLU A 59 5.36 -4.27 -5.22
C GLU A 59 4.83 -3.31 -6.29
N ARG A 60 3.98 -3.80 -7.21
CA ARG A 60 3.30 -2.96 -8.20
C ARG A 60 2.22 -2.07 -7.56
N MET A 61 1.47 -2.58 -6.59
CA MET A 61 0.39 -1.86 -5.91
C MET A 61 0.90 -0.87 -4.85
N PHE A 62 1.97 -1.24 -4.14
CA PHE A 62 2.56 -0.52 -3.02
C PHE A 62 4.06 -0.29 -3.24
N PRO A 63 4.46 0.44 -4.29
CA PRO A 63 5.87 0.67 -4.55
C PRO A 63 6.51 1.38 -3.35
N ARG A 64 7.68 0.90 -2.93
CA ARG A 64 8.39 1.48 -1.77
C ARG A 64 8.76 2.94 -2.02
N PHE A 65 9.18 3.24 -3.24
CA PHE A 65 9.67 4.54 -3.66
C PHE A 65 8.99 5.03 -4.93
N PHE A 66 9.05 6.34 -5.17
CA PHE A 66 8.61 6.94 -6.43
C PHE A 66 9.47 8.14 -6.81
N GLU A 67 9.49 8.44 -8.10
CA GLU A 67 10.10 9.65 -8.64
C GLU A 67 9.14 10.84 -8.54
N PHE A 68 9.52 11.82 -7.73
CA PHE A 68 8.90 13.11 -7.64
C PHE A 68 9.64 14.10 -8.54
N VAL A 69 8.99 14.46 -9.65
CA VAL A 69 9.53 15.38 -10.65
C VAL A 69 8.96 16.76 -10.39
N THR A 70 9.84 17.76 -10.26
CA THR A 70 9.48 19.17 -10.10
C THR A 70 10.12 19.99 -11.20
N THR A 71 9.33 20.80 -11.89
CA THR A 71 9.82 21.80 -12.84
C THR A 71 9.99 23.12 -12.11
N LEU A 72 11.20 23.67 -12.15
CA LEU A 72 11.54 24.95 -11.54
C LEU A 72 11.31 26.11 -12.54
N ASP A 73 11.25 27.33 -12.02
CA ASP A 73 10.95 28.55 -12.80
C ASP A 73 11.99 28.84 -13.89
N ASP A 74 13.20 28.30 -13.76
CA ASP A 74 14.29 28.38 -14.75
C ASP A 74 14.24 27.28 -15.82
N LEU A 75 13.10 26.56 -15.93
CA LEU A 75 12.88 25.42 -16.81
C LEU A 75 13.78 24.22 -16.52
N THR A 76 14.50 24.20 -15.40
CA THR A 76 15.23 23.01 -14.97
C THR A 76 14.28 22.01 -14.33
N THR A 77 14.56 20.73 -14.55
CA THR A 77 13.79 19.63 -13.95
C THR A 77 14.60 19.01 -12.82
N SER A 78 14.02 18.94 -11.62
CA SER A 78 14.58 18.22 -10.48
C SER A 78 13.82 16.91 -10.30
N VAL A 79 14.55 15.80 -10.17
CA VAL A 79 13.98 14.48 -9.86
C VAL A 79 14.46 14.07 -8.48
N GLN A 80 13.51 13.78 -7.60
CA GLN A 80 13.78 13.27 -6.25
C GLN A 80 13.16 11.88 -6.11
N ILE A 81 13.95 10.93 -5.57
CA ILE A 81 13.40 9.64 -5.14
C ILE A 81 12.87 9.83 -3.72
N ARG A 82 11.57 9.60 -3.53
CA ARG A 82 10.90 9.73 -2.23
C ARG A 82 10.25 8.40 -1.84
N GLU A 83 10.17 8.14 -0.55
CA GLU A 83 9.43 7.00 -0.01
C GLU A 83 7.93 7.24 -0.19
N LEU A 84 7.23 6.28 -0.82
CA LEU A 84 5.78 6.31 -0.93
C LEU A 84 5.16 5.43 0.16
N PHE A 85 5.19 4.11 -0.03
CA PHE A 85 4.60 3.16 0.91
C PHE A 85 5.60 2.61 1.94
N GLY A 86 6.90 2.60 1.63
CA GLY A 86 7.92 2.08 2.55
C GLY A 86 7.56 0.71 3.09
N PRO A 87 7.63 0.47 4.43
CA PRO A 87 7.23 -0.79 5.08
C PRO A 87 5.74 -0.81 5.52
N LEU A 88 4.94 0.18 5.12
CA LEU A 88 3.57 0.34 5.65
C LEU A 88 2.63 -0.84 5.32
N PRO A 89 2.64 -1.43 4.11
CA PRO A 89 1.81 -2.60 3.82
C PRO A 89 2.10 -3.77 4.77
N GLU A 90 3.37 -4.08 5.00
CA GLU A 90 3.80 -5.16 5.91
C GLU A 90 3.38 -4.87 7.36
N MET A 91 3.49 -3.61 7.80
CA MET A 91 3.01 -3.20 9.12
C MET A 91 1.49 -3.34 9.28
N VAL A 92 0.71 -3.10 8.21
CA VAL A 92 -0.74 -3.32 8.22
C VAL A 92 -1.07 -4.81 8.34
N GLU A 93 -0.40 -5.65 7.56
CA GLU A 93 -0.54 -7.10 7.62
C GLU A 93 -0.20 -7.65 9.01
N GLU A 94 0.94 -7.25 9.58
CA GLU A 94 1.38 -7.63 10.92
C GLU A 94 0.36 -7.22 11.98
N ARG A 95 -0.11 -5.97 11.93
CA ARG A 95 -1.08 -5.46 12.91
C ARG A 95 -2.38 -6.25 12.87
N ILE A 96 -2.86 -6.61 11.67
CA ILE A 96 -4.06 -7.42 11.52
C ILE A 96 -3.80 -8.82 12.10
N ARG A 97 -2.68 -9.46 11.77
CA ARG A 97 -2.28 -10.78 12.29
C ARG A 97 -2.23 -10.82 13.81
N VAL A 98 -1.59 -9.84 14.43
CA VAL A 98 -1.50 -9.72 15.90
C VAL A 98 -2.88 -9.50 16.53
N SER A 99 -3.71 -8.63 15.93
CA SER A 99 -5.07 -8.37 16.43
C SER A 99 -5.93 -9.63 16.43
N LEU A 100 -5.75 -10.50 15.44
CA LEU A 100 -6.47 -11.77 15.33
C LEU A 100 -5.99 -12.80 16.34
N ALA A 101 -4.69 -12.86 16.60
CA ALA A 101 -4.15 -13.73 17.65
C ALA A 101 -4.73 -13.36 19.02
N ALA A 102 -4.76 -12.06 19.35
CA ALA A 102 -5.28 -11.57 20.63
C ALA A 102 -6.80 -11.79 20.84
N HIS A 103 -7.59 -11.83 19.77
CA HIS A 103 -9.05 -12.05 19.86
C HIS A 103 -9.45 -13.51 20.08
N ASN A 104 -8.55 -14.47 19.88
CA ASN A 104 -8.84 -15.91 20.02
C ASN A 104 -8.35 -16.52 21.35
N ASP A 105 -7.74 -15.72 22.23
CA ASP A 105 -7.25 -16.14 23.57
C ASP A 105 -8.29 -15.87 24.69
N LEU A 106 -9.57 -15.67 24.34
CA LEU A 106 -10.73 -15.49 25.24
C LEU A 106 -11.80 -16.55 24.94
#